data_AF-W8EL91-F1
#
_entry.id   AF-W8EL91-F1
#
_cell.length_a   1.000
_cell.length_b   1.000
_cell.length_c   1.000
_cell.angle_alpha   90.00
_cell.angle_beta   90.00
_cell.angle_gamma   90.00
#
_symmetry.space_group_name_H-M   'P 1'
#
loop_
_entity.id
_entity.type
_entity.pdbx_description
1 polymer ?
#
loop_
_entity_poly.entity_id
_entity_poly.type
_entity_poly.pdbx_seq_one_letter_code
_entity_poly.pdbx_strand_id
1 'polypeptide(L)'
;DVYGLLPDDDVHLNGWFSDYVFLRGGNFGTTFFNVSDLDLDSRILIEPCAVLVHAVERAKTTGILRFNSRVVVQGCGPIGLICIAVLRTMGVEHICAVDGNEKRLEFAKRMGADTSVNFMNFKGIEALTEAVKEAQGGHLADFAFQCTGNPKAHANIYKFIRNGGGLCELGFF
;
A
#
# COMPACT_ATOMS: atom_id res chain seq x y z
N ASP A 1 -27.78 14.70 1.43
CA ASP A 1 -27.04 13.59 2.08
C ASP A 1 -25.56 13.67 1.72
N VAL A 2 -24.73 14.05 2.70
CA VAL A 2 -23.28 14.03 2.53
C VAL A 2 -22.82 12.61 2.87
N TYR A 3 -22.38 11.86 1.86
CA TYR A 3 -21.74 10.57 2.09
C TYR A 3 -20.37 10.82 2.73
N GLY A 4 -20.22 10.50 4.02
CA GLY A 4 -18.98 10.65 4.79
C GLY A 4 -18.93 9.67 5.96
N LEU A 5 -17.72 9.26 6.34
CA LEU A 5 -17.39 8.24 7.35
C LEU A 5 -17.70 8.61 8.81
N LEU A 6 -18.24 9.81 9.06
CA LEU A 6 -18.55 10.29 10.41
C LEU A 6 -20.07 10.19 10.63
N PRO A 7 -20.55 9.27 11.49
CA PRO A 7 -21.96 9.18 11.82
C PRO A 7 -22.40 10.38 12.67
N ASP A 8 -23.62 10.88 12.41
CA ASP A 8 -24.38 11.88 13.17
C ASP A 8 -23.58 12.87 14.03
N ASP A 9 -23.20 13.98 13.41
CA ASP A 9 -22.76 15.20 14.08
C ASP A 9 -23.70 16.34 13.66
N ASP A 10 -23.98 17.28 14.57
CA ASP A 10 -24.79 18.48 14.33
C ASP A 10 -24.19 19.36 13.22
N VAL A 11 -22.89 19.19 12.94
CA VAL A 11 -22.18 19.85 11.86
C VAL A 11 -22.35 19.07 10.55
N HIS A 12 -23.03 19.66 9.56
CA HIS A 12 -23.11 19.11 8.19
C HIS A 12 -21.88 19.50 7.33
N LEU A 13 -21.75 18.96 6.11
CA LEU A 13 -20.64 19.24 5.16
C LEU A 13 -19.23 18.77 5.59
N ASN A 14 -19.13 17.64 6.30
CA ASN A 14 -17.83 17.05 6.70
C ASN A 14 -17.28 15.99 5.71
N GLY A 15 -17.83 15.89 4.50
CA GLY A 15 -17.42 14.93 3.48
C GLY A 15 -16.81 15.62 2.26
N TRP A 16 -16.08 14.85 1.44
CA TRP A 16 -15.35 15.37 0.28
C TRP A 16 -16.17 15.47 -1.01
N PHE A 17 -17.34 14.81 -1.06
CA PHE A 17 -18.24 14.85 -2.23
C PHE A 17 -19.31 15.94 -2.06
N SER A 18 -18.88 17.20 -2.13
CA SER A 18 -19.75 18.38 -2.07
C SER A 18 -19.07 19.59 -2.71
N ASP A 19 -19.86 20.57 -3.15
CA ASP A 19 -19.35 21.88 -3.62
C ASP A 19 -18.70 22.69 -2.49
N TYR A 20 -19.05 22.38 -1.23
CA TYR A 20 -18.56 23.07 -0.04
C TYR A 20 -18.16 22.06 1.03
N VAL A 21 -17.05 22.32 1.72
CA VAL A 21 -16.62 21.56 2.90
C VAL A 21 -16.49 22.50 4.09
N PHE A 22 -16.98 22.07 5.26
CA PHE A 22 -16.85 22.84 6.48
C PHE A 22 -15.54 22.52 7.19
N LEU A 23 -14.65 23.51 7.29
CA LEU A 23 -13.38 23.38 8.00
C LEU A 23 -13.54 23.80 9.46
N ARG A 24 -13.37 22.85 10.39
CA ARG A 24 -13.57 23.09 11.83
C ARG A 24 -12.41 23.89 12.44
N GLY A 25 -12.70 24.83 13.34
CA GLY A 25 -11.69 25.55 14.13
C GLY A 25 -11.43 24.93 15.52
N GLY A 26 -10.53 25.52 16.31
CA GLY A 26 -10.26 25.14 17.70
C GLY A 26 -9.01 24.26 17.91
N ASN A 27 -8.78 23.80 19.15
CA ASN A 27 -7.58 23.02 19.53
C ASN A 27 -7.48 21.66 18.82
N PHE A 28 -8.58 21.16 18.26
CA PHE A 28 -8.64 19.98 17.40
C PHE A 28 -9.24 20.33 16.02
N GLY A 29 -9.05 21.58 15.57
CA GLY A 29 -9.52 22.08 14.29
C GLY A 29 -8.77 21.49 13.10
N THR A 30 -9.25 21.81 11.90
CA THR A 30 -8.68 21.38 10.64
C THR A 30 -7.33 22.07 10.42
N THR A 31 -6.29 21.27 10.19
CA THR A 31 -4.99 21.79 9.75
C THR A 31 -4.98 21.84 8.23
N PHE A 32 -4.52 22.95 7.66
CA PHE A 32 -4.39 23.12 6.21
C PHE A 32 -2.93 23.36 5.83
N PHE A 33 -2.54 22.81 4.67
CA PHE A 33 -1.21 22.98 4.08
C PHE A 33 -1.38 23.59 2.70
N ASN A 34 -0.51 24.55 2.36
CA ASN A 34 -0.48 25.10 1.01
C ASN A 34 0.34 24.17 0.12
N VAL A 35 -0.32 23.60 -0.88
CA VAL A 35 0.25 22.66 -1.88
C VAL A 35 0.08 23.20 -3.30
N SER A 36 0.09 24.53 -3.44
CA SER A 36 -0.19 25.22 -4.71
C SER A 36 0.87 24.97 -5.79
N ASP A 37 2.03 24.44 -5.40
CA ASP A 37 3.14 24.03 -6.25
C ASP A 37 2.90 22.69 -6.99
N LEU A 38 1.94 21.89 -6.53
CA LEU A 38 1.53 20.65 -7.19
C LEU A 38 0.38 20.89 -8.17
N ASP A 39 0.25 20.08 -9.22
CA ASP A 39 -0.94 20.07 -10.08
C ASP A 39 -2.15 19.44 -9.35
N LEU A 40 -3.35 19.61 -9.91
CA LEU A 40 -4.58 19.16 -9.26
C LEU A 40 -4.62 17.65 -8.99
N ASP A 41 -4.17 16.83 -9.96
CA ASP A 41 -4.23 15.37 -9.83
C ASP A 41 -3.26 14.90 -8.74
N SER A 42 -2.06 15.50 -8.69
CA SER A 42 -1.10 15.25 -7.62
C SER A 42 -1.63 15.64 -6.23
N ARG A 43 -2.36 16.74 -6.11
CA ARG A 43 -2.95 17.18 -4.83
C ARG A 43 -3.97 16.18 -4.29
N ILE A 44 -4.81 15.62 -5.17
CA ILE A 44 -5.84 14.65 -4.79
C ILE A 44 -5.22 13.36 -4.25
N LEU A 45 -4.01 13.00 -4.70
CA LEU A 45 -3.28 11.82 -4.24
C LEU A 45 -2.56 12.00 -2.90
N ILE A 46 -2.55 13.21 -2.30
CA ILE A 46 -1.84 13.46 -1.04
C ILE A 46 -2.36 12.57 0.08
N GLU A 47 -3.68 12.42 0.21
CA GLU A 47 -4.30 11.61 1.26
C GLU A 47 -3.86 10.14 1.21
N PRO A 48 -4.02 9.41 0.08
CA PRO A 48 -3.58 8.03 0.03
C PRO A 48 -2.06 7.91 0.16
N CYS A 49 -1.29 8.85 -0.39
CA CYS A 49 0.16 8.89 -0.19
C CYS A 49 0.55 9.02 1.29
N ALA A 50 -0.14 9.87 2.06
CA ALA A 50 0.10 10.03 3.49
C ALA A 50 -0.12 8.73 4.26
N VAL A 51 -1.16 7.96 3.91
CA VAL A 51 -1.41 6.62 4.50
C VAL A 51 -0.23 5.69 4.24
N LEU A 52 0.29 5.66 3.02
CA LEU A 52 1.41 4.76 2.66
C LEU A 52 2.73 5.21 3.28
N VAL A 53 3.01 6.51 3.32
CA VAL A 53 4.18 7.04 4.03
C VAL A 53 4.10 6.66 5.52
N HIS A 54 2.94 6.84 6.15
CA HIS A 54 2.73 6.43 7.54
C HIS A 54 2.98 4.93 7.74
N ALA A 55 2.43 4.08 6.86
CA ALA A 55 2.61 2.64 6.93
C ALA A 55 4.08 2.22 6.83
N VAL A 56 4.83 2.80 5.89
CA VAL A 56 6.25 2.47 5.69
C VAL A 56 7.12 3.01 6.83
N GLU A 57 6.82 4.21 7.36
CA GLU A 57 7.52 4.73 8.55
C GLU A 57 7.27 3.85 9.78
N ARG A 58 6.05 3.36 9.98
CA ARG A 58 5.76 2.36 11.04
C ARG A 58 6.48 1.04 10.79
N ALA A 59 6.56 0.58 9.55
CA ALA A 59 7.31 -0.64 9.22
C ALA A 59 8.80 -0.49 9.57
N LYS A 60 9.39 0.69 9.37
CA LYS A 60 10.79 0.98 9.73
C LYS A 60 11.07 0.89 11.23
N THR A 61 10.13 1.27 12.09
CA THR A 61 10.35 1.21 13.55
C THR A 61 10.54 -0.22 14.05
N THR A 62 10.19 -1.24 13.25
CA THR A 62 10.46 -2.66 13.58
C THR A 62 11.94 -3.04 13.45
N GLY A 63 12.75 -2.25 12.72
CA GLY A 63 14.13 -2.57 12.39
C GLY A 63 14.31 -3.69 11.34
N ILE A 64 13.21 -4.22 10.80
CA ILE A 64 13.19 -5.29 9.78
C ILE A 64 13.28 -4.70 8.37
N LEU A 65 12.51 -3.64 8.08
CA LEU A 65 12.49 -2.97 6.78
C LEU A 65 13.69 -2.03 6.62
N ARG A 66 14.56 -2.33 5.66
CA ARG A 66 15.80 -1.63 5.31
C ARG A 66 15.96 -1.55 3.79
N PHE A 67 16.93 -0.79 3.32
CA PHE A 67 17.19 -0.60 1.88
C PHE A 67 17.47 -1.92 1.13
N ASN A 68 18.16 -2.87 1.78
CA ASN A 68 18.47 -4.18 1.22
C ASN A 68 17.42 -5.26 1.54
N SER A 69 16.30 -4.88 2.17
CA SER A 69 15.23 -5.82 2.49
C SER A 69 14.53 -6.29 1.23
N ARG A 70 14.18 -7.58 1.25
CA ARG A 70 13.29 -8.20 0.28
C ARG A 70 11.85 -7.94 0.68
N VAL A 71 11.12 -7.21 -0.16
CA VAL A 71 9.75 -6.77 0.12
C VAL A 71 8.77 -7.36 -0.88
N VAL A 72 7.64 -7.86 -0.39
CA VAL A 72 6.50 -8.27 -1.22
C VAL A 72 5.36 -7.29 -1.01
N VAL A 73 4.78 -6.78 -2.10
CA VAL A 73 3.54 -5.99 -2.07
C VAL A 73 2.46 -6.82 -2.75
N GLN A 74 1.49 -7.31 -1.97
CA GLN A 74 0.38 -8.10 -2.47
C GLN A 74 -0.85 -7.21 -2.68
N GLY A 75 -1.30 -7.13 -3.92
CA GLY A 75 -2.35 -6.23 -4.41
C GLY A 75 -1.75 -4.99 -5.05
N CYS A 76 -1.94 -4.85 -6.37
CA CYS A 76 -1.48 -3.72 -7.17
C CYS A 76 -2.64 -2.77 -7.53
N GLY A 77 -3.54 -2.55 -6.59
CA GLY A 77 -4.51 -1.43 -6.63
C GLY A 77 -3.84 -0.10 -6.28
N PRO A 78 -4.60 1.00 -6.13
CA PRO A 78 -4.04 2.32 -5.83
C PRO A 78 -3.10 2.33 -4.62
N ILE A 79 -3.51 1.71 -3.50
CA ILE A 79 -2.71 1.61 -2.28
C ILE A 79 -1.40 0.86 -2.51
N GLY A 80 -1.45 -0.30 -3.17
CA GLY A 80 -0.25 -1.09 -3.44
C GLY A 80 0.70 -0.42 -4.44
N LEU A 81 0.18 0.24 -5.47
CA LEU A 81 1.00 0.98 -6.44
C LEU A 81 1.73 2.16 -5.78
N ILE A 82 1.04 2.92 -4.93
CA ILE A 82 1.65 3.99 -4.15
C ILE A 82 2.65 3.41 -3.15
N CYS A 83 2.34 2.27 -2.51
CA CYS A 83 3.26 1.59 -1.60
C CYS A 83 4.58 1.22 -2.29
N ILE A 84 4.51 0.64 -3.48
CA ILE A 84 5.69 0.31 -4.31
C ILE A 84 6.51 1.58 -4.62
N ALA A 85 5.85 2.67 -5.03
CA ALA A 85 6.51 3.92 -5.35
C ALA A 85 7.21 4.54 -4.12
N VAL A 86 6.56 4.52 -2.96
CA VAL A 86 7.13 4.99 -1.69
C VAL A 86 8.35 4.13 -1.31
N LEU A 87 8.23 2.81 -1.34
CA LEU A 87 9.33 1.88 -1.05
C LEU A 87 10.53 2.13 -1.97
N ARG A 88 10.30 2.30 -3.27
CA ARG A 88 11.34 2.61 -4.25
C ARG A 88 12.02 3.94 -3.94
N THR A 89 11.24 4.98 -3.65
CA THR A 89 11.75 6.31 -3.30
C THR A 89 12.60 6.27 -2.03
N MET A 90 12.30 5.36 -1.11
CA MET A 90 13.06 5.15 0.13
C MET A 90 14.32 4.28 -0.05
N GLY A 91 14.61 3.85 -1.28
CA GLY A 91 15.81 3.07 -1.61
C GLY A 91 15.69 1.57 -1.37
N VAL A 92 14.47 1.03 -1.27
CA VAL A 92 14.28 -0.43 -1.26
C VAL A 92 14.48 -0.96 -2.69
N GLU A 93 15.45 -1.85 -2.84
CA GLU A 93 15.85 -2.36 -4.16
C GLU A 93 15.23 -3.69 -4.56
N HIS A 94 14.55 -4.39 -3.65
CA HIS A 94 14.01 -5.73 -3.90
C HIS A 94 12.51 -5.77 -3.59
N ILE A 95 11.70 -5.34 -4.53
CA ILE A 95 10.25 -5.22 -4.44
C ILE A 95 9.60 -6.19 -5.44
N CYS A 96 8.90 -7.19 -4.92
CA CYS A 96 8.08 -8.12 -5.70
C CYS A 96 6.61 -7.72 -5.59
N ALA A 97 5.99 -7.40 -6.72
CA ALA A 97 4.58 -7.08 -6.83
C ALA A 97 3.75 -8.34 -7.11
N VAL A 98 2.67 -8.58 -6.37
CA VAL A 98 1.79 -9.75 -6.56
C VAL A 98 0.36 -9.30 -6.81
N ASP A 99 -0.24 -9.67 -7.94
CA ASP A 99 -1.63 -9.33 -8.30
C ASP A 99 -2.17 -10.38 -9.29
N GLY A 100 -3.45 -10.31 -9.65
CA GLY A 100 -4.07 -11.21 -10.63
C GLY A 100 -4.22 -10.58 -12.02
N ASN A 101 -3.95 -9.27 -12.13
CA ASN A 101 -4.13 -8.50 -13.35
C ASN A 101 -2.78 -8.06 -13.94
N GLU A 102 -2.46 -8.54 -15.14
CA GLU A 102 -1.19 -8.23 -15.82
C GLU A 102 -0.97 -6.73 -16.04
N LYS A 103 -2.01 -5.98 -16.41
CA LYS A 103 -1.86 -4.52 -16.64
C LYS A 103 -1.48 -3.79 -15.35
N ARG A 104 -1.97 -4.25 -14.19
CA ARG A 104 -1.59 -3.69 -12.89
C ARG A 104 -0.15 -4.06 -12.54
N LEU A 105 0.30 -5.26 -12.89
CA LEU A 105 1.69 -5.70 -12.67
C LEU A 105 2.69 -4.97 -13.57
N GLU A 106 2.35 -4.75 -14.85
CA GLU A 106 3.12 -3.91 -15.76
C GLU A 106 3.24 -2.49 -15.22
N PHE A 107 2.15 -1.93 -14.69
CA PHE A 107 2.18 -0.61 -14.08
C PHE A 107 2.98 -0.60 -12.77
N ALA A 108 2.88 -1.64 -11.94
CA ALA A 108 3.68 -1.80 -10.73
C ALA A 108 5.19 -1.77 -11.02
N LYS A 109 5.64 -2.40 -12.11
CA LYS A 109 7.04 -2.30 -12.57
C LYS A 109 7.44 -0.87 -12.90
N ARG A 110 6.58 -0.14 -13.62
CA ARG A 110 6.81 1.29 -13.93
C ARG A 110 6.86 2.17 -12.68
N MET A 111 6.12 1.80 -11.63
CA MET A 111 6.14 2.48 -10.33
C MET A 111 7.35 2.08 -9.46
N GLY A 112 8.17 1.13 -9.89
CA GLY A 112 9.38 0.73 -9.20
C GLY A 112 9.34 -0.64 -8.53
N ALA A 113 8.49 -1.58 -8.96
CA ALA A 113 8.68 -2.99 -8.61
C ALA A 113 9.79 -3.62 -9.49
N ASP A 114 10.67 -4.43 -8.90
CA ASP A 114 11.72 -5.13 -9.67
C ASP A 114 11.16 -6.36 -10.37
N THR A 115 10.33 -7.11 -9.63
CA THR A 115 9.74 -8.35 -10.10
C THR A 115 8.23 -8.33 -9.85
N SER A 116 7.51 -9.17 -10.61
CA SER A 116 6.07 -9.27 -10.51
C SER A 116 5.64 -10.72 -10.64
N VAL A 117 4.65 -11.14 -9.86
CA VAL A 117 4.07 -12.48 -9.92
C VAL A 117 2.57 -12.36 -10.11
N ASN A 118 2.07 -12.94 -11.20
CA ASN A 118 0.63 -13.09 -11.39
C ASN A 118 0.14 -14.36 -10.71
N PHE A 119 -0.61 -14.21 -9.61
CA PHE A 119 -1.06 -15.37 -8.82
C PHE A 119 -2.05 -16.27 -9.56
N MET A 120 -2.70 -15.77 -10.63
CA MET A 120 -3.63 -16.57 -11.44
C MET A 120 -2.94 -17.68 -12.22
N ASN A 121 -1.61 -17.57 -12.42
CA ASN A 121 -0.83 -18.56 -13.16
C ASN A 121 -0.44 -19.78 -12.30
N PHE A 122 -0.74 -19.76 -11.00
CA PHE A 122 -0.31 -20.79 -10.06
C PHE A 122 -1.51 -21.44 -9.37
N LYS A 123 -1.43 -22.76 -9.16
CA LYS A 123 -2.45 -23.53 -8.44
C LYS A 123 -1.94 -23.88 -7.06
N GLY A 124 -2.67 -23.44 -6.03
CA GLY A 124 -2.28 -23.69 -4.63
C GLY A 124 -1.29 -22.66 -4.10
N ILE A 125 -1.15 -22.63 -2.78
CA ILE A 125 -0.30 -21.64 -2.10
C ILE A 125 1.17 -22.01 -2.17
N GLU A 126 1.49 -23.30 -2.26
CA GLU A 126 2.85 -23.83 -2.35
C GLU A 126 3.52 -23.36 -3.64
N ALA A 127 2.86 -23.56 -4.79
CA ALA A 127 3.36 -23.13 -6.09
C ALA A 127 3.51 -21.60 -6.18
N LEU A 128 2.54 -20.86 -5.62
CA LEU A 128 2.61 -19.40 -5.57
C LEU A 128 3.76 -18.91 -4.68
N THR A 129 3.99 -19.57 -3.54
CA THR A 129 5.07 -19.23 -2.61
C THR A 129 6.43 -19.42 -3.25
N GLU A 130 6.66 -20.56 -3.94
CA GLU A 130 7.92 -20.78 -4.65
C GLU A 130 8.10 -19.77 -5.80
N ALA A 131 7.04 -19.41 -6.53
CA ALA A 131 7.14 -18.38 -7.57
C ALA A 131 7.54 -17.00 -7.01
N VAL A 132 6.95 -16.59 -5.87
CA VAL A 132 7.32 -15.34 -5.19
C VAL A 132 8.76 -15.39 -4.69
N LYS A 133 9.19 -16.52 -4.15
CA LYS A 133 10.56 -16.75 -3.67
C LYS A 133 11.58 -16.73 -4.81
N GLU A 134 11.29 -17.36 -5.94
CA GLU A 134 12.10 -17.30 -7.17
C GLU A 134 12.21 -15.86 -7.68
N ALA A 135 11.10 -15.12 -7.69
CA ALA A 135 11.07 -13.70 -8.04
C ALA A 135 11.89 -12.80 -7.08
N GLN A 136 12.33 -13.34 -5.94
CA GLN A 136 13.21 -12.68 -4.97
C GLN A 136 14.57 -13.37 -4.82
N GLY A 137 14.99 -14.10 -5.87
CA GLY A 137 16.30 -14.73 -5.96
C GLY A 137 16.45 -15.93 -5.02
N GLY A 138 15.38 -16.72 -4.84
CA GLY A 138 15.38 -17.94 -4.02
C GLY A 138 15.13 -17.71 -2.53
N HIS A 139 14.76 -16.49 -2.12
CA HIS A 139 14.56 -16.12 -0.72
C HIS A 139 13.12 -15.66 -0.47
N LEU A 140 12.60 -15.94 0.73
CA LEU A 140 11.34 -15.35 1.20
C LEU A 140 11.56 -13.86 1.56
N ALA A 141 10.48 -13.09 1.58
CA ALA A 141 10.52 -11.68 1.93
C ALA A 141 10.88 -11.45 3.40
N ASP A 142 11.65 -10.40 3.64
CA ASP A 142 11.90 -9.83 4.97
C ASP A 142 10.66 -9.11 5.49
N PHE A 143 9.94 -8.43 4.60
CA PHE A 143 8.77 -7.64 4.94
C PHE A 143 7.70 -7.74 3.85
N ALA A 144 6.42 -7.77 4.21
CA ALA A 144 5.34 -7.75 3.24
C ALA A 144 4.30 -6.67 3.55
N PHE A 145 3.67 -6.16 2.49
CA PHE A 145 2.54 -5.23 2.55
C PHE A 145 1.33 -5.88 1.89
N GLN A 146 0.25 -6.05 2.66
CA GLN A 146 -1.01 -6.60 2.16
C GLN A 146 -1.95 -5.44 1.83
N CYS A 147 -2.28 -5.28 0.54
CA CYS A 147 -3.05 -4.16 0.01
C CYS A 147 -4.32 -4.60 -0.76
N THR A 148 -4.81 -5.82 -0.55
CA THR A 148 -5.94 -6.41 -1.29
C THR A 148 -7.28 -6.31 -0.58
N GLY A 149 -7.32 -6.30 0.75
CA GLY A 149 -8.56 -6.46 1.53
C GLY A 149 -9.25 -7.82 1.29
N ASN A 150 -8.51 -8.83 0.82
CA ASN A 150 -9.06 -10.16 0.55
C ASN A 150 -8.61 -11.17 1.63
N PRO A 151 -9.54 -11.86 2.33
CA PRO A 151 -9.19 -12.81 3.39
C PRO A 151 -8.27 -13.96 2.94
N LYS A 152 -8.42 -14.44 1.70
CA LYS A 152 -7.56 -15.50 1.15
C LYS A 152 -6.15 -14.98 0.87
N ALA A 153 -6.04 -13.77 0.34
CA ALA A 153 -4.75 -13.12 0.16
C ALA A 153 -4.05 -12.88 1.51
N HIS A 154 -4.79 -12.40 2.52
CA HIS A 154 -4.29 -12.24 3.89
C HIS A 154 -3.72 -13.53 4.47
N ALA A 155 -4.44 -14.66 4.36
CA ALA A 155 -3.94 -15.94 4.83
C ALA A 155 -2.67 -16.40 4.09
N ASN A 156 -2.58 -16.11 2.79
CA ASN A 156 -1.47 -16.51 1.93
C ASN A 156 -0.19 -15.70 2.19
N ILE A 157 -0.29 -14.42 2.53
CA ILE A 157 0.87 -13.53 2.59
C ILE A 157 1.92 -14.00 3.59
N TYR A 158 1.51 -14.62 4.70
CA TYR A 158 2.41 -15.18 5.70
C TYR A 158 3.34 -16.25 5.14
N LYS A 159 2.97 -16.95 4.06
CA LYS A 159 3.82 -17.94 3.40
C LYS A 159 4.94 -17.31 2.59
N PHE A 160 4.79 -16.05 2.19
CA PHE A 160 5.81 -15.32 1.44
C PHE A 160 6.90 -14.72 2.34
N ILE A 161 6.67 -14.69 3.66
CA ILE A 161 7.52 -14.00 4.64
C ILE A 161 8.42 -15.02 5.34
N ARG A 162 9.70 -14.69 5.51
CA ARG A 162 10.62 -15.53 6.27
C ARG A 162 10.28 -15.56 7.77
N ASN A 163 10.82 -16.55 8.48
CA ASN A 163 10.77 -16.55 9.95
C ASN A 163 11.40 -15.26 10.52
N GLY A 164 10.69 -14.61 11.44
CA GLY A 164 11.06 -13.31 12.01
C GLY A 164 11.00 -12.14 11.02
N GLY A 165 10.26 -12.28 9.91
CA GLY A 165 9.92 -11.18 9.02
C GLY A 165 8.72 -10.37 9.51
N GLY A 166 8.41 -9.28 8.81
CA GLY A 166 7.33 -8.36 9.17
C GLY A 166 6.19 -8.35 8.16
N LEU A 167 4.99 -8.00 8.63
CA LEU A 167 3.81 -7.76 7.81
C LEU A 167 3.21 -6.40 8.19
N CYS A 168 2.87 -5.59 7.19
CA CYS A 168 1.99 -4.44 7.36
C CYS A 168 0.69 -4.69 6.58
N GLU A 169 -0.41 -4.79 7.33
CA GLU A 169 -1.76 -4.90 6.77
C GLU A 169 -2.29 -3.51 6.45
N LEU A 170 -2.64 -3.27 5.18
CA LEU A 170 -3.19 -2.00 4.69
C LEU A 170 -4.57 -2.18 4.06
N GLY A 171 -4.89 -3.37 3.56
CA GLY A 171 -6.22 -3.72 3.11
C GLY A 171 -7.08 -4.25 4.25
N PHE A 172 -8.08 -3.49 4.67
CA PHE A 172 -9.08 -3.98 5.64
C PHE A 172 -10.10 -4.89 4.95
N PHE A 173 -10.56 -5.93 5.64
CA PHE A 173 -11.54 -6.92 5.18
C PHE A 173 -12.71 -7.04 6.15
#